data_AF-A0A497L0T9-F1
#
_entry.id   AF-A0A497L0T9-F1
#
_cell.length_a   1.000
_cell.length_b   1.000
_cell.length_c   1.000
_cell.angle_alpha   90.00
_cell.angle_beta   90.00
_cell.angle_gamma   90.00
#
_symmetry.space_group_name_H-M   'P 1'
#
loop_
_entity.id
_entity.type
_entity.pdbx_description
1 polymer ?
#
loop_
_entity_poly.entity_id
_entity_poly.type
_entity_poly.pdbx_seq_one_letter_code
_entity_poly.pdbx_strand_id
1 'polypeptide(L)' 'MTVQAIAPDASSPEVEADAVVSALADEPLISDQLAGALAIAVEDFAEGLWRFRWEPREQVRRSEARGR' A
#
# COMPACT_ATOMS: atom_id res chain seq x y z
N MET A 1 -14.55 -1.70 7.39
CA MET A 1 -14.30 -2.77 6.38
C MET A 1 -12.93 -3.36 6.64
N THR A 2 -12.62 -4.55 6.14
CA THR A 2 -11.23 -5.06 6.18
C THR A 2 -10.51 -4.79 4.87
N VAL A 3 -9.24 -4.43 4.95
CA VAL A 3 -8.35 -4.20 3.80
C VAL A 3 -7.05 -4.98 3.98
N GLN A 4 -6.43 -5.33 2.86
CA GLN A 4 -5.16 -6.05 2.82
C GLN A 4 -4.35 -5.54 1.63
N ALA A 5 -3.03 -5.39 1.80
CA ALA A 5 -2.11 -5.13 0.71
C ALA A 5 -1.71 -6.48 0.10
N ILE A 6 -1.92 -6.63 -1.22
CA ILE A 6 -1.65 -7.85 -1.96
C ILE A 6 -0.54 -7.60 -2.97
N ALA A 7 0.40 -8.53 -3.03
CA ALA A 7 1.40 -8.63 -4.08
C ALA A 7 1.36 -10.03 -4.70
N PRO A 8 2.01 -10.28 -5.86
CA PRO A 8 1.94 -11.57 -6.54
C PRO A 8 2.30 -12.80 -5.69
N ASP A 9 3.18 -12.61 -4.71
CA ASP A 9 3.81 -13.65 -3.90
C ASP A 9 3.68 -13.42 -2.38
N ALA A 10 3.01 -12.34 -1.95
CA ALA A 10 2.92 -11.95 -0.54
C ALA A 10 1.65 -11.14 -0.26
N SER A 11 1.20 -11.17 1.00
CA SER A 11 0.10 -10.32 1.48
C SER A 11 0.36 -9.84 2.91
N SER A 12 -0.16 -8.67 3.25
CA SER A 12 -0.18 -8.15 4.62
C SER A 12 -1.18 -8.89 5.51
N PRO A 13 -1.20 -8.65 6.83
CA PRO A 13 -2.39 -8.93 7.63
C PRO A 13 -3.63 -8.19 7.08
N GLU A 14 -4.81 -8.72 7.36
CA GLU A 14 -6.05 -7.96 7.21
C GLU A 14 -6.15 -6.91 8.31
N VAL A 15 -6.58 -5.70 7.95
CA VAL A 15 -6.67 -4.55 8.85
C VAL A 15 -8.05 -3.92 8.74
N GLU A 16 -8.68 -3.62 9.87
CA GLU A 16 -9.90 -2.80 9.87
C GLU A 16 -9.58 -1.36 9.51
N ALA A 17 -10.32 -0.83 8.54
CA ALA A 17 -10.22 0.55 8.09
C ALA A 17 -11.58 1.10 7.65
N ASP A 18 -11.67 2.42 7.62
CA ASP A 18 -12.80 3.16 7.06
C ASP A 18 -12.46 3.70 5.66
N ALA A 19 -13.38 3.54 4.72
CA ALA A 19 -13.25 4.11 3.39
C ALA A 19 -13.85 5.52 3.36
N VAL A 20 -13.14 6.46 2.75
CA VAL A 20 -13.68 7.78 2.40
C VAL A 20 -13.59 7.94 0.89
N VAL A 21 -14.73 8.21 0.26
CA VAL A 21 -14.79 8.48 -1.19
C VAL A 21 -14.61 9.98 -1.41
N SER A 22 -13.55 10.35 -2.13
CA SER A 22 -13.26 11.74 -2.50
C SER A 22 -13.30 11.90 -4.01
N ALA A 23 -13.99 12.93 -4.49
CA ALA A 23 -13.99 13.30 -5.91
C ALA A 23 -12.71 14.05 -6.34
N LEU A 24 -11.83 14.40 -5.38
CA LEU A 24 -10.61 15.14 -5.62
C LEU A 24 -9.38 14.25 -5.85
N ALA A 25 -9.48 12.96 -5.51
CA ALA A 25 -8.41 11.99 -5.68
C ALA A 25 -8.84 10.96 -6.73
N ASP A 26 -7.98 10.72 -7.71
CA ASP A 26 -8.15 9.74 -8.77
C ASP A 26 -7.38 8.42 -8.51
N GLU A 27 -6.71 8.35 -7.35
CA GLU A 27 -5.97 7.20 -6.84
C GLU A 27 -6.34 6.86 -5.39
N PRO A 28 -6.13 5.59 -4.95
CA PRO A 28 -6.28 5.22 -3.54
C PRO A 28 -5.24 5.90 -2.65
N LEU A 29 -5.68 6.59 -1.62
CA LEU A 29 -4.81 7.15 -0.58
C LEU A 29 -4.93 6.32 0.70
N ILE A 30 -3.79 6.02 1.32
CA ILE A 30 -3.73 5.38 2.63
C ILE A 30 -3.04 6.32 3.62
N SER A 31 -3.49 6.32 4.88
CA SER A 31 -2.82 7.08 5.93
C SER A 31 -1.54 6.36 6.38
N ASP A 32 -0.62 7.10 6.99
CA ASP A 32 0.59 6.53 7.60
C ASP A 32 0.27 5.44 8.64
N GLN A 33 -0.85 5.60 9.37
CA GLN A 33 -1.32 4.60 10.32
C GLN A 33 -1.76 3.31 9.60
N LEU A 34 -2.46 3.42 8.47
CA LEU A 34 -2.89 2.26 7.70
C LEU A 34 -1.70 1.57 7.02
N ALA A 35 -0.76 2.33 6.44
CA ALA A 35 0.51 1.79 5.96
C ALA A 35 1.29 1.08 7.09
N GLY A 36 1.21 1.67 8.29
CA GLY A 36 1.57 1.14 9.59
C GLY A 36 1.08 -0.29 9.83
N ALA A 37 -0.24 -0.46 9.79
CA ALA A 37 -0.91 -1.71 10.09
C ALA A 37 -0.76 -2.76 8.98
N LEU A 38 -0.71 -2.33 7.71
CA LEU A 38 -0.45 -3.18 6.55
C LEU A 38 1.02 -3.62 6.44
N ALA A 39 1.86 -3.23 7.39
CA ALA A 39 3.30 -3.54 7.41
C ALA A 39 4.03 -3.13 6.12
N ILE A 40 3.61 -2.01 5.53
CA ILE A 40 4.28 -1.38 4.40
C ILE A 40 5.46 -0.56 4.93
N ALA A 41 6.58 -0.63 4.22
CA ALA A 41 7.69 0.30 4.29
C ALA A 41 7.79 1.03 2.95
N VAL A 42 7.86 2.36 3.01
CA VAL A 42 7.95 3.20 1.83
C VAL A 42 9.42 3.42 1.50
N GLU A 43 9.77 3.26 0.24
CA GLU A 43 11.13 3.50 -0.26
C GLU A 43 11.18 4.82 -1.04
N ASP A 44 10.20 5.09 -1.90
CA ASP A 44 10.03 6.38 -2.59
C ASP A 44 8.56 6.60 -3.00
N PHE A 45 7.89 7.58 -2.38
CA PHE A 45 6.49 7.90 -2.69
C PHE A 45 6.31 8.45 -4.11
N ALA A 46 7.24 9.27 -4.60
CA ALA A 46 7.09 9.94 -5.89
C ALA A 46 7.10 8.93 -7.04
N GLU A 47 7.81 7.82 -6.86
CA GLU A 47 7.94 6.73 -7.84
C GLU A 47 7.01 5.54 -7.54
N GLY A 48 6.22 5.62 -6.46
CA GLY A 48 5.33 4.56 -5.99
C GLY A 48 6.07 3.31 -5.52
N LEU A 49 7.29 3.45 -4.98
CA LEU A 49 8.17 2.38 -4.54
C LEU A 49 8.00 2.06 -3.05
N TRP A 50 7.80 0.78 -2.75
CA TRP A 50 7.54 0.29 -1.40
C TRP A 50 7.98 -1.16 -1.26
N ARG A 51 7.90 -1.72 -0.05
CA ARG A 51 8.05 -3.16 0.22
C ARG A 51 7.28 -3.51 1.49
N PHE A 52 7.09 -4.80 1.76
CA PHE A 52 6.68 -5.21 3.09
C PHE A 52 7.85 -5.13 4.07
N ARG A 53 7.56 -4.84 5.34
CA ARG A 53 8.62 -4.66 6.35
C ARG A 53 9.47 -5.91 6.61
N TRP A 54 8.90 -7.10 6.40
CA TRP A 54 9.61 -8.37 6.55
C TRP A 54 10.47 -8.72 5.33
N GLU A 55 10.35 -7.97 4.24
CA GLU A 55 11.11 -8.22 3.02
C GLU A 55 12.51 -7.60 3.10
N PRO A 56 13.49 -8.23 2.42
CA PRO A 56 14.81 -7.65 2.25
C PRO A 56 14.72 -6.31 1.52
N ARG A 57 15.70 -5.42 1.74
CA ARG A 57 15.69 -4.05 1.19
C ARG A 57 15.71 -4.02 -0.33
N GLU A 58 16.28 -5.05 -0.93
CA GLU A 58 16.40 -5.23 -2.37
C GLU A 58 15.07 -5.61 -3.04
N GLN A 59 14.08 -6.09 -2.26
CA GLN A 59 12.75 -6.46 -2.75
C GLN A 59 11.85 -5.22 -2.87
N VAL A 60 12.25 -4.28 -3.73
CA VAL A 60 11.44 -3.08 -4.01
C VAL A 60 10.28 -3.45 -4.93
N ARG A 61 9.08 -3.12 -4.49
CA ARG A 61 7.80 -3.28 -5.21
C ARG A 61 7.36 -1.92 -5.74
N ARG A 62 6.55 -1.95 -6.80
CA ARG A 62 5.93 -0.76 -7.37
C ARG A 62 4.43 -0.84 -7.24
N SER A 63 3.81 0.28 -6.90
CA SER A 63 2.35 0.40 -6.93
C SER A 63 1.86 0.21 -8.36
N GLU A 64 0.73 -0.48 -8.51
CA GLU A 64 0.07 -0.62 -9.80
C GLU A 64 -0.28 0.76 -10.34
N ALA A 65 0.19 1.06 -11.55
CA ALA A 65 -0.24 2.26 -12.24
C ALA A 65 -1.72 2.07 -12.62
N ARG A 66 -2.52 3.13 -12.50
CA ARG A 66 -3.89 3.12 -12.99
C ARG A 66 -3.86 2.72 -14.47
N GLY A 67 -4.38 1.53 -14.80
CA GLY A 67 -4.64 1.15 -16.18
C GLY A 67 -5.54 2.22 -16.81
N ARG A 68 -5.15 2.72 -17.98
CA ARG A 68 -5.96 3.67 -18.74
C ARG A 68 -7.29 3.04 -19.14
#